data_AF-A0A2E7L9C9-F1
#
_entry.id   AF-A0A2E7L9C9-F1
#
_cell.length_a   1.000
_cell.length_b   1.000
_cell.length_c   1.000
_cell.angle_alpha   90.00
_cell.angle_beta   90.00
_cell.angle_gamma   90.00
#
_symmetry.space_group_name_H-M   'P 1'
#
loop_
_entity.id
_entity.type
_entity.pdbx_description
1 polymer ?
#
loop_
_entity_poly.entity_id
_entity_poly.type
_entity_poly.pdbx_seq_one_letter_code
_entity_poly.pdbx_strand_id
1 'polypeptide(L)'
;MKKRKLALVCLLYVGSIISTTVNAAGPSQEAIDTAIRKSIPLLETTAAGSSQHRQCFTCHGHAMPILALVAAKGRGFTIDEKNLQAQLDHTAADL
;
A
#
# COMPACT_ATOMS: atom_id res chain seq x y z
N MET A 1 -60.91 1.63 16.32
CA MET A 1 -59.84 2.44 15.67
C MET A 1 -58.40 1.97 15.97
N LYS A 2 -58.16 0.94 16.80
CA LYS A 2 -56.82 0.50 17.22
C LYS A 2 -56.13 -0.51 16.27
N LYS A 3 -56.91 -1.28 15.49
CA LYS A 3 -56.41 -2.36 14.61
C LYS A 3 -55.79 -1.85 13.29
N ARG A 4 -56.19 -0.67 12.80
CA ARG A 4 -55.66 -0.06 11.56
C ARG A 4 -54.24 0.52 11.74
N LYS A 5 -53.90 0.98 12.95
CA LYS A 5 -52.56 1.51 13.26
C LYS A 5 -51.50 0.40 13.41
N LEU A 6 -51.91 -0.82 13.74
CA LEU A 6 -51.01 -1.96 13.90
C LEU A 6 -50.57 -2.55 12.54
N ALA A 7 -51.46 -2.55 11.54
CA ALA A 7 -51.15 -3.05 10.20
C ALA A 7 -50.16 -2.15 9.42
N LEU A 8 -50.17 -0.83 9.68
CA LEU A 8 -49.26 0.12 9.05
C LEU A 8 -47.84 0.09 9.63
N VAL A 9 -47.66 -0.37 10.87
CA VAL A 9 -46.34 -0.48 11.51
C VAL A 9 -45.59 -1.75 11.04
N CYS A 10 -46.31 -2.82 10.71
CA CYS A 10 -45.68 -4.04 10.16
C CYS A 10 -45.15 -3.87 8.73
N LEU A 11 -45.78 -3.03 7.90
CA LEU A 11 -45.37 -2.84 6.50
C LEU A 11 -44.13 -1.95 6.33
N LEU A 12 -43.74 -1.18 7.34
CA LEU A 12 -42.56 -0.32 7.30
C LEU A 12 -41.27 -1.03 7.77
N TYR A 13 -41.36 -2.24 8.32
CA TYR A 13 -40.20 -2.99 8.82
C TYR A 13 -39.63 -4.03 7.84
N VAL A 14 -40.35 -4.34 6.76
CA VAL A 14 -39.96 -5.41 5.81
C VAL A 14 -39.04 -4.88 4.69
N GLY A 15 -38.90 -3.56 4.53
CA GLY A 15 -38.17 -2.95 3.41
C GLY A 15 -36.66 -2.77 3.59
N SER A 16 -36.05 -3.15 4.72
CA SER A 16 -34.69 -2.72 5.08
C SER A 16 -33.65 -3.86 5.18
N ILE A 17 -33.75 -4.89 4.34
CA ILE A 17 -32.68 -5.91 4.23
C ILE A 17 -32.46 -6.27 2.76
N ILE A 18 -32.14 -5.29 1.91
CA ILE A 18 -31.39 -5.59 0.69
C ILE A 18 -29.92 -5.50 1.09
N SER A 19 -29.39 -6.58 1.66
CA SER A 19 -27.95 -6.73 1.85
C SER A 19 -27.32 -6.85 0.46
N THR A 20 -26.77 -5.75 -0.05
CA THR A 20 -25.85 -5.81 -1.19
C THR A 20 -24.63 -6.61 -0.73
N THR A 21 -24.52 -7.85 -1.18
CA THR A 21 -23.27 -8.60 -1.08
C THR A 21 -22.26 -7.92 -2.00
N VAL A 22 -21.51 -6.97 -1.46
CA VAL A 22 -20.30 -6.47 -2.11
C VAL A 22 -19.34 -7.66 -2.13
N ASN A 23 -19.33 -8.39 -3.24
CA ASN A 23 -18.27 -9.33 -3.53
C ASN A 23 -17.01 -8.49 -3.78
N ALA A 24 -16.29 -8.16 -2.72
CA ALA A 24 -15.04 -7.43 -2.79
C ALA A 24 -13.98 -8.36 -3.39
N ALA A 25 -14.03 -8.51 -4.72
CA ALA A 25 -12.87 -9.01 -5.45
C ALA A 25 -11.70 -8.10 -5.11
N GLY A 26 -10.57 -8.69 -4.70
CA GLY A 26 -9.34 -7.94 -4.44
C GLY A 26 -8.88 -7.17 -5.68
N PRO A 27 -7.86 -6.30 -5.53
CA PRO A 27 -7.30 -5.58 -6.67
C PRO A 27 -6.83 -6.57 -7.74
N SER A 28 -7.00 -6.22 -9.02
CA SER A 28 -6.46 -7.02 -10.12
C SER A 28 -4.94 -6.99 -10.11
N GLN A 29 -4.31 -7.96 -10.77
CA GLN A 29 -2.85 -8.00 -10.88
C GLN A 29 -2.30 -6.73 -11.54
N GLU A 30 -2.98 -6.21 -12.55
CA GLU A 30 -2.60 -4.97 -13.24
C GLU A 30 -2.66 -3.76 -12.29
N ALA A 31 -3.65 -3.72 -11.41
CA ALA A 31 -3.75 -2.66 -10.39
C ALA A 31 -2.61 -2.75 -9.38
N ILE A 32 -2.22 -3.97 -8.99
CA ILE A 32 -1.07 -4.22 -8.10
C ILE A 32 0.23 -3.79 -8.79
N ASP A 33 0.47 -4.22 -10.03
CA ASP A 33 1.68 -3.88 -10.78
C ASP A 33 1.80 -2.37 -11.02
N THR A 34 0.67 -1.71 -11.29
CA THR A 34 0.59 -0.25 -11.42
C THR A 34 0.96 0.44 -10.12
N ALA A 35 0.44 -0.04 -8.99
CA ALA A 35 0.77 0.50 -7.68
C ALA A 35 2.27 0.33 -7.38
N ILE A 36 2.85 -0.84 -7.67
CA ILE A 36 4.29 -1.10 -7.48
C ILE A 36 5.13 -0.13 -8.32
N ARG A 37 4.83 0.01 -9.62
CA ARG A 37 5.55 0.94 -10.51
C ARG A 37 5.47 2.38 -10.03
N LYS A 38 4.34 2.79 -9.46
CA LYS A 38 4.17 4.13 -8.87
C LYS A 38 4.96 4.30 -7.58
N SER A 39 5.09 3.26 -6.77
CA SER A 39 5.79 3.31 -5.48
C SER A 39 7.31 3.32 -5.61
N ILE A 40 7.88 2.62 -6.61
CA ILE A 40 9.34 2.52 -6.81
C ILE A 40 10.05 3.89 -6.78
N PRO A 41 9.68 4.90 -7.60
CA PRO A 41 10.39 6.18 -7.59
C PRO A 41 10.25 6.95 -6.26
N LEU A 42 9.16 6.73 -5.52
CA LEU A 42 8.97 7.33 -4.20
C LEU A 42 9.90 6.71 -3.16
N LEU A 43 10.09 5.39 -3.22
CA LEU A 43 11.01 4.66 -2.34
C LEU A 43 12.46 5.01 -2.66
N GLU A 44 12.82 5.13 -3.94
CA GLU A 44 14.15 5.58 -4.38
C GLU A 44 14.47 6.98 -3.85
N THR A 45 13.51 7.90 -3.96
CA THR A 45 13.64 9.27 -3.44
C THR A 45 13.75 9.27 -1.91
N THR A 46 12.97 8.44 -1.24
CA THR A 46 12.98 8.33 0.24
C THR A 46 14.34 7.82 0.73
N ALA A 47 14.88 6.78 0.10
CA ALA A 47 16.18 6.22 0.46
C ALA A 47 17.32 7.24 0.24
N ALA A 48 17.37 7.84 -0.95
CA ALA A 48 18.37 8.86 -1.27
C ALA A 48 18.30 10.08 -0.32
N GLY A 49 17.08 10.57 -0.05
CA GLY A 49 16.87 11.71 0.85
C GLY A 49 17.21 11.37 2.31
N SER A 50 16.93 10.14 2.76
CA SER A 50 17.31 9.68 4.10
C SER A 50 18.83 9.72 4.26
N SER A 51 19.57 9.10 3.34
CA SER A 51 21.04 9.05 3.38
C SER A 51 21.70 10.42 3.20
N GLN A 52 21.06 11.34 2.46
CA GLN A 52 21.59 12.69 2.27
C GLN A 52 21.42 13.57 3.52
N HIS A 53 20.33 13.41 4.27
CA HIS A 53 19.96 14.32 5.35
C HIS A 53 20.15 13.74 6.76
N ARG A 54 20.35 12.44 6.88
CA ARG A 54 20.62 11.74 8.13
C ARG A 54 22.04 11.21 8.09
N GLN A 55 22.76 11.38 9.19
CA GLN A 55 24.11 10.85 9.34
C GLN A 55 24.13 9.39 9.79
N CYS A 56 22.96 8.78 9.95
CA CYS A 56 22.81 7.42 10.46
C CYS A 56 21.73 6.69 9.66
N PHE A 57 21.98 5.41 9.45
CA PHE A 57 21.02 4.43 8.99
C PHE A 57 19.67 4.55 9.72
N THR A 58 18.58 4.64 8.95
CA THR A 58 17.22 4.68 9.50
C THR A 58 16.39 3.48 9.06
N CYS A 59 15.63 2.89 9.98
CA CYS A 59 14.80 1.73 9.65
C CYS A 59 13.72 2.05 8.60
N HIS A 60 13.10 3.24 8.69
CA HIS A 60 11.97 3.61 7.83
C HIS A 60 12.38 4.36 6.56
N GLY A 61 13.42 5.19 6.63
CA GLY A 61 13.88 5.98 5.49
C GLY A 61 14.94 5.26 4.65
N HIS A 62 15.60 4.24 5.20
CA HIS A 62 16.68 3.52 4.51
C HIS A 62 16.39 2.03 4.35
N ALA A 63 16.31 1.29 5.47
CA ALA A 63 16.24 -0.17 5.47
C ALA A 63 15.01 -0.69 4.72
N MET A 64 13.83 -0.17 5.07
CA MET A 64 12.56 -0.61 4.49
C MET A 64 12.45 -0.30 2.99
N PRO A 65 12.80 0.90 2.50
CA PRO A 65 12.87 1.17 1.06
C PRO A 65 13.78 0.22 0.30
N ILE A 66 14.99 -0.07 0.80
CA ILE A 66 15.93 -0.99 0.15
C ILE A 66 15.36 -2.40 0.06
N LEU A 67 14.79 -2.90 1.15
CA LEU A 67 14.16 -4.23 1.16
C LEU A 67 13.05 -4.33 0.10
N ALA A 68 12.21 -3.29 0.00
CA ALA A 68 11.14 -3.24 -1.00
C ALA A 68 11.70 -3.17 -2.43
N LEU A 69 12.75 -2.38 -2.68
CA LEU A 69 13.38 -2.26 -3.99
C LEU A 69 14.06 -3.56 -4.43
N VAL A 70 14.76 -4.26 -3.53
CA VAL A 70 15.33 -5.58 -3.80
C VAL A 70 14.23 -6.60 -4.11
N ALA A 71 13.13 -6.57 -3.36
CA ALA A 71 11.98 -7.43 -3.60
C ALA A 71 11.29 -7.13 -4.95
N ALA A 72 11.22 -5.87 -5.37
CA ALA A 72 10.70 -5.44 -6.66
C ALA A 72 11.60 -5.90 -7.81
N LYS A 73 12.93 -5.70 -7.69
CA LYS A 73 13.93 -6.19 -8.66
C LYS A 73 13.81 -7.70 -8.86
N GLY A 74 13.72 -8.47 -7.78
CA GLY A 74 13.54 -9.92 -7.83
C GLY A 74 12.25 -10.39 -8.51
N ARG A 75 11.26 -9.51 -8.64
CA ARG A 75 9.99 -9.75 -9.35
C ARG A 75 9.96 -9.19 -10.77
N GLY A 76 11.10 -8.70 -11.28
CA GLY A 76 11.23 -8.20 -12.64
C GLY A 76 10.81 -6.74 -12.84
N PHE A 77 10.60 -5.98 -11.75
CA PHE A 77 10.38 -4.54 -11.87
C PHE A 77 11.71 -3.81 -12.04
N THR A 78 11.72 -2.80 -12.91
CA THR A 78 12.85 -1.89 -13.09
C THR A 78 12.99 -0.97 -11.89
N ILE A 79 14.22 -0.83 -11.39
CA ILE A 79 14.62 0.09 -10.33
C ILE A 79 15.90 0.82 -10.75
N ASP A 80 16.24 1.92 -10.08
CA ASP A 80 17.54 2.56 -10.18
C ASP A 80 18.60 1.74 -9.45
N GLU A 81 19.35 0.92 -10.20
CA GLU A 81 20.41 0.07 -9.64
C GLU A 81 21.59 0.86 -9.08
N LYS A 82 21.87 2.06 -9.60
CA LYS A 82 22.95 2.90 -9.08
C LYS A 82 22.56 3.46 -7.71
N ASN A 83 21.32 3.92 -7.59
CA ASN A 83 20.79 4.34 -6.30
C ASN A 83 20.82 3.18 -5.30
N LEU A 84 20.31 1.99 -5.68
CA LEU A 84 20.36 0.81 -4.81
C LEU A 84 21.79 0.52 -4.33
N GLN A 85 22.78 0.53 -5.22
CA GLN A 85 24.17 0.29 -4.83
C GLN A 85 24.67 1.33 -3.84
N ALA A 86 24.42 2.62 -4.08
CA ALA A 86 24.81 3.69 -3.17
C ALA A 86 24.20 3.52 -1.77
N GLN A 87 22.95 3.02 -1.69
CA GLN A 87 22.30 2.76 -0.40
C GLN A 87 22.88 1.55 0.34
N LEU A 88 23.31 0.50 -0.39
CA LEU A 88 24.01 -0.63 0.20
C LEU A 88 25.37 -0.22 0.76
N ASP A 89 26.10 0.63 0.01
CA ASP A 89 27.38 1.17 0.45
C ASP A 89 27.22 2.03 1.72
N HIS A 90 26.17 2.87 1.79
CA HIS A 90 25.85 3.62 3.01
C HIS A 90 25.55 2.70 4.20
N THR A 91 24.77 1.64 4.01
CA THR A 91 24.53 0.65 5.08
C THR A 91 25.81 -0.01 5.55
N ALA A 92 26.71 -0.39 4.66
CA ALA A 92 27.98 -1.02 5.02
C ALA A 92 28.92 -0.06 5.79
N ALA A 93 28.87 1.23 5.51
CA ALA A 93 29.66 2.25 6.20
C ALA A 93 29.15 2.57 7.62
N ASP A 94 27.86 2.29 7.89
CA ASP A 94 27.20 2.55 9.18
C ASP A 94 27.22 1.33 10.14
N LEU A 95 27.88 0.22 9.77
CA LEU A 95 28.11 -0.98 10.59
C LEU A 95 29.49 -0.96 11.26
#